data_AF-A0AAN2DBJ6-F1
#
_entry.id   AF-A0AAN2DBJ6-F1
#
_cell.length_a   1.000
_cell.length_b   1.000
_cell.length_c   1.000
_cell.angle_alpha   90.00
_cell.angle_beta   90.00
_cell.angle_gamma   90.00
#
_symmetry.space_group_name_H-M   'P 1'
#
loop_
_entity.id
_entity.type
_entity.pdbx_description
1 polymer ?
#
loop_
_entity_poly.entity_id
_entity_poly.type
_entity_poly.pdbx_seq_one_letter_code
_entity_poly.pdbx_strand_id
1 'polypeptide(L)' 'MAVKTTLIPGLTFNLLIEEVNERAPCGGLLCYVASIYAVEKATSVRRLVGKSRLPGAADEMKREIQRDGIQAFRRFSRT' A
#
# COMPACT_ATOMS: atom_id res chain seq x y z
N MET A 1 -11.26 14.67 3.67
CA MET A 1 -10.22 13.77 3.14
C MET A 1 -9.43 13.15 4.29
N ALA A 2 -9.43 11.83 4.43
CA ALA A 2 -8.59 11.12 5.41
C ALA A 2 -7.52 10.32 4.68
N VAL A 3 -6.26 10.44 5.11
CA VAL A 3 -5.13 9.65 4.59
C VAL A 3 -4.66 8.70 5.68
N LYS A 4 -4.66 7.41 5.37
CA LYS A 4 -4.14 6.36 6.25
C LYS A 4 -2.88 5.78 5.63
N THR A 5 -1.79 5.80 6.37
CA THR A 5 -0.51 5.27 5.92
C THR A 5 -0.22 3.96 6.63
N THR A 6 0.11 2.94 5.86
CA THR A 6 0.47 1.61 6.37
C THR A 6 1.87 1.26 5.88
N LEU A 7 2.78 0.97 6.81
CA LEU A 7 4.11 0.47 6.50
C LEU A 7 4.17 -1.04 6.75
N ILE A 8 4.65 -1.79 5.77
CA ILE A 8 4.93 -3.22 5.89
C ILE A 8 6.43 -3.42 5.68
N PRO A 9 7.17 -3.81 6.74
CA PRO A 9 8.61 -3.99 6.64
C PRO A 9 8.94 -5.24 5.82
N GLY A 10 9.83 -5.10 4.84
CA GLY A 10 10.42 -6.21 4.10
C GLY A 10 11.92 -6.33 4.38
N LEU A 11 12.59 -7.32 3.81
CA LEU A 11 14.05 -7.48 3.98
C LEU A 11 14.83 -6.43 3.16
N THR A 12 14.57 -6.37 1.85
CA THR A 12 15.27 -5.51 0.88
C THR A 12 14.68 -4.10 0.83
N PHE A 13 13.36 -3.98 0.82
CA PHE A 13 12.61 -2.72 0.79
C PHE A 13 11.37 -2.85 1.66
N ASN A 14 10.82 -1.73 2.09
CA ASN A 14 9.53 -1.69 2.78
C ASN A 14 8.43 -1.40 1.78
N LEU A 15 7.21 -1.86 2.05
CA LEU A 15 6.03 -1.42 1.32
C LEU A 15 5.32 -0.34 2.12
N LEU A 16 5.13 0.82 1.51
CA LEU A 16 4.38 1.94 2.07
C LEU A 16 3.07 2.06 1.28
N ILE A 17 1.95 1.92 1.96
CA ILE A 17 0.62 2.06 1.35
C ILE A 17 -0.02 3.32 1.92
N GLU A 18 -0.36 4.26 1.05
CA GLU A 18 -1.10 5.47 1.39
C GLU A 18 -2.53 5.36 0.85
N GLU A 19 -3.50 5.19 1.75
CA GLU A 19 -4.91 5.09 1.43
C GLU A 19 -5.59 6.44 1.66
N VAL A 20 -6.02 7.08 0.59
CA VAL A 20 -6.91 8.24 0.63
C VAL A 20 -8.34 7.72 0.64
N ASN A 21 -9.10 8.06 1.68
CA ASN A 21 -10.52 7.77 1.78
C ASN A 21 -11.27 9.08 2.02
N GLU A 22 -12.06 9.49 1.03
CA GLU A 22 -12.92 10.66 1.12
C GLU A 22 -14.38 10.23 1.13
N ARG A 23 -15.12 10.73 2.11
CA ARG A 23 -16.54 10.43 2.29
C ARG A 23 -17.34 11.72 2.38
N ALA A 24 -18.56 11.66 1.86
CA ALA A 24 -19.54 12.71 2.01
C ALA A 24 -19.99 12.81 3.47
N PRO A 25 -20.56 13.95 3.90
CA PRO A 25 -21.14 14.09 5.24
C PRO A 25 -22.21 13.04 5.55
N CYS A 26 -22.93 12.55 4.54
CA CYS A 26 -23.92 11.47 4.65
C CYS A 26 -23.31 10.05 4.73
N GLY A 27 -21.99 9.91 4.70
CA GLY A 27 -21.27 8.63 4.83
C GLY A 27 -20.94 7.92 3.50
N GLY A 28 -21.45 8.41 2.37
CA GLY A 28 -21.15 7.87 1.04
C GLY A 28 -19.67 8.01 0.66
N LEU A 29 -19.10 7.03 -0.04
CA LEU A 29 -17.71 7.08 -0.51
C LEU A 29 -17.62 8.00 -1.73
N LEU A 30 -16.90 9.10 -1.60
CA LEU A 30 -16.64 10.04 -2.71
C LEU A 30 -15.44 9.59 -3.52
N CYS A 31 -14.36 9.23 -2.84
CA CYS A 31 -13.13 8.79 -3.49
C CYS A 31 -12.37 7.82 -2.60
N TYR A 32 -11.80 6.80 -3.23
CA TYR A 32 -10.78 5.97 -2.61
C TYR A 32 -9.63 5.73 -3.58
N VAL A 33 -8.41 5.95 -3.11
CA VAL A 33 -7.18 5.61 -3.83
C VAL A 33 -6.16 5.09 -2.83
N ALA A 34 -5.64 3.90 -3.06
CA ALA A 34 -4.43 3.42 -2.41
C ALA A 34 -3.24 3.57 -3.36
N SER A 35 -2.20 4.26 -2.93
CA SER A 35 -0.90 4.31 -3.61
C SER A 35 0.07 3.41 -2.88
N ILE A 36 0.71 2.49 -3.61
CA ILE A 36 1.61 1.48 -3.06
C ILE A 36 3.02 1.81 -3.52
N TYR A 37 3.92 2.04 -2.57
CA TYR A 37 5.31 2.38 -2.83
C TYR A 37 6.23 1.30 -2.30
N ALA A 38 7.24 0.94 -3.08
CA ALA A 38 8.44 0.30 -2.56
C ALA A 38 9.38 1.39 -2.04
N VAL A 39 9.79 1.26 -0.77
CA VAL A 39 10.70 2.19 -0.10
C VAL A 39 12.04 1.49 0.13
N GLU A 40 13.06 1.93 -0.59
CA GLU A 40 14.43 1.45 -0.41
C GLU A 40 14.93 1.78 1.00
N LYS A 41 15.48 0.79 1.71
CA LYS A 41 15.93 1.01 3.09
C LYS A 41 17.17 1.91 3.20
N ALA A 42 18.10 1.79 2.25
CA ALA A 42 19.36 2.51 2.30
C ALA A 42 19.20 4.00 1.98
N THR A 43 18.31 4.32 1.04
CA THR A 43 18.18 5.66 0.45
C THR A 43 16.87 6.35 0.83
N SER A 44 15.90 5.61 1.41
CA SER A 44 14.52 6.07 1.64
C SER A 44 13.78 6.53 0.38
N VAL A 45 14.30 6.19 -0.80
CA VAL A 45 13.65 6.51 -2.09
C VAL A 45 12.34 5.74 -2.18
N ARG A 46 11.26 6.46 -2.50
CA ARG A 46 9.93 5.90 -2.72
C ARG A 46 9.70 5.70 -4.22
N ARG A 47 9.51 4.45 -4.64
CA ARG A 47 9.09 4.10 -6.01
C ARG A 47 7.64 3.66 -5.98
N LEU A 48 6.77 4.30 -6.76
CA LEU A 48 5.39 3.84 -6.93
C LEU A 48 5.39 2.52 -7.71
N VAL A 49 4.86 1.46 -7.11
CA VAL A 49 4.79 0.12 -7.71
C VAL A 49 3.37 -0.33 -8.02
N GLY A 50 2.36 0.37 -7.50
CA GLY A 50 0.97 0.04 -7.78
C GLY A 50 -0.02 1.05 -7.25
N LYS A 51 -1.26 0.94 -7.72
CA LYS A 51 -2.42 1.68 -7.22
C LYS A 51 -3.62 0.75 -7.12
N SER A 52 -4.47 0.97 -6.12
CA SER A 52 -5.77 0.30 -5.99
C SER A 52 -6.89 1.31 -5.81
N ARG A 53 -8.08 0.98 -6.31
CA ARG A 53 -9.33 1.74 -6.11
C ARG A 53 -10.32 1.01 -5.21
N LEU A 54 -9.90 -0.12 -4.63
CA LEU A 54 -10.73 -0.92 -3.72
C LEU A 54 -10.37 -0.60 -2.26
N PRO A 55 -11.34 -0.13 -1.46
CA PRO A 55 -11.13 0.11 -0.04
C PRO A 55 -10.54 -1.10 0.70
N GLY A 56 -9.56 -0.86 1.55
CA GLY A 56 -8.91 -1.92 2.34
C GLY A 56 -7.72 -2.59 1.65
N ALA A 57 -7.19 -2.00 0.58
CA ALA A 57 -6.03 -2.53 -0.13
C ALA A 57 -4.81 -2.77 0.77
N ALA A 58 -4.61 -1.94 1.81
CA ALA A 58 -3.52 -2.15 2.75
C ALA A 58 -3.69 -3.44 3.59
N ASP A 59 -4.92 -3.75 3.99
CA ASP A 59 -5.22 -4.93 4.80
C ASP A 59 -5.20 -6.21 3.96
N GLU A 60 -5.66 -6.15 2.71
CA GLU A 60 -5.50 -7.22 1.73
C GLU A 60 -4.02 -7.54 1.50
N MET A 61 -3.20 -6.51 1.25
CA MET A 61 -1.76 -6.68 1.05
C MET A 61 -1.05 -7.27 2.28
N LYS A 62 -1.44 -6.86 3.49
CA LYS A 62 -0.93 -7.49 4.72
C LYS A 62 -1.24 -8.98 4.76
N ARG A 63 -2.47 -9.37 4.42
CA ARG A 63 -2.88 -10.78 4.40
C ARG A 63 -2.10 -11.58 3.37
N GLU A 64 -1.91 -11.04 2.17
CA GLU A 64 -1.10 -11.69 1.13
C GLU A 64 0.35 -11.88 1.59
N ILE A 65 0.95 -10.87 2.20
CA ILE A 65 2.33 -10.93 2.70
C ILE A 65 2.45 -11.90 3.87
N GLN A 66 1.47 -11.94 4.78
CA GLN A 66 1.45 -12.92 5.86
C GLN A 66 1.33 -14.35 5.34
N ARG A 67 0.59 -14.57 4.24
CA ARG A 67 0.38 -15.89 3.64
C ARG A 67 1.57 -16.35 2.78
N ASP A 68 2.04 -15.49 1.87
CA ASP A 68 2.99 -15.84 0.82
C ASP A 68 4.44 -15.39 1.16
N GLY A 69 4.63 -14.62 2.23
CA GLY A 69 5.93 -14.15 2.71
C GLY A 69 6.71 -13.37 1.64
N ILE A 70 7.98 -13.74 1.44
CA ILE A 70 8.89 -13.10 0.48
C ILE A 70 8.34 -13.16 -0.97
N GLN A 71 7.53 -14.16 -1.31
CA GLN A 71 6.98 -14.29 -2.67
C GLN A 71 6.00 -13.15 -2.99
N ALA A 72 5.24 -12.65 -2.01
CA ALA A 72 4.39 -11.48 -2.20
C ALA A 72 5.23 -10.25 -2.58
N PHE A 73 6.35 -10.02 -1.89
CA PHE A 73 7.28 -8.91 -2.19
C PHE A 73 7.93 -9.04 -3.57
N ARG A 74 8.26 -10.25 -4.03
CA ARG A 74 8.86 -10.47 -5.36
C ARG A 74 7.97 -9.99 -6.52
N ARG A 75 6.65 -9.98 -6.35
CA ARG A 75 5.73 -9.44 -7.36
C ARG A 75 5.94 -7.93 -7.57
N PHE A 76 6.41 -7.23 -6.54
CA PHE A 76 6.65 -5.78 -6.56
C PHE A 76 8.09 -5.39 -6.89
N SER A 77 9.03 -6.35 -6.93
CA SER A 77 10.44 -6.08 -7.22
C SER A 77 10.78 -6.04 -8.72
N ARG A 78 9.83 -6.39 -9.61
CA ARG A 78 10.05 -6.53 -11.06
C ARG A 78 9.67 -5.27 -11.88
N THR A 79 9.33 -4.17 -11.21
CA THR A 79 8.84 -2.93 -11.82
C THR A 79 9.81 -1.77 -11.62
#